data_AF-A0A376MNN5-F1
#
_entry.id   AF-A0A376MNN5-F1
#
_cell.length_a   1.000
_cell.length_b   1.000
_cell.length_c   1.000
_cell.angle_alpha   90.00
_cell.angle_beta   90.00
_cell.angle_gamma   90.00
#
_symmetry.space_group_name_H-M   'P 1'
#
loop_
_entity.id
_entity.type
_entity.pdbx_description
1 polymer ?
#
loop_
_entity_poly.entity_id
_entity_poly.type
_entity_poly.pdbx_seq_one_letter_code
_entity_poly.pdbx_strand_id
1 'polypeptide(L)'
;MQLTYPGGDVPQERGVCSDVVIRALRSQKVDLQKLVHEDMAEEFAEYPQKWQLKRPDSNIDHRRVPNLETWFSRHDKHAPPARTPVIIKRAILSPGD
;
A
#
# COMPACT_ATOMS: atom_id res chain seq x y z
N MET A 1 -2.17 -13.65 13.15
CA MET A 1 -3.56 -13.20 13.34
C MET A 1 -4.17 -13.03 11.97
N GLN A 2 -5.37 -13.58 11.75
CA GLN A 2 -6.14 -13.34 10.53
C GLN A 2 -7.16 -12.23 10.79
N LEU A 3 -7.28 -11.31 9.85
CA LEU A 3 -8.28 -10.25 9.83
C LEU A 3 -9.52 -10.74 9.07
N THR A 4 -10.69 -10.32 9.54
CA THR A 4 -11.92 -10.44 8.77
C THR A 4 -11.77 -9.73 7.43
N TYR A 5 -12.45 -10.22 6.41
CA TYR A 5 -12.47 -9.58 5.11
C TYR A 5 -13.88 -9.67 4.49
N PRO A 6 -14.46 -8.56 4.00
CA PRO A 6 -13.99 -7.17 4.18
C PRO A 6 -14.21 -6.65 5.61
N GLY A 7 -13.73 -5.44 5.91
CA GLY A 7 -13.99 -4.76 7.19
C GLY A 7 -13.21 -5.26 8.39
N GLY A 8 -12.13 -6.03 8.20
CA GLY A 8 -11.24 -6.42 9.28
C GLY A 8 -10.45 -5.25 9.84
N ASP A 9 -10.10 -5.36 11.12
CA ASP A 9 -9.21 -4.43 11.78
C ASP A 9 -8.43 -5.14 12.89
N VAL A 10 -7.28 -4.57 13.22
CA VAL A 10 -6.57 -4.91 14.46
C VAL A 10 -7.22 -4.17 15.63
N PRO A 11 -7.04 -4.64 16.87
CA PRO A 11 -7.50 -3.90 18.04
C PRO A 11 -6.94 -2.47 18.08
N GLN A 12 -7.73 -1.53 18.60
CA GLN A 12 -7.48 -0.09 18.50
C GLN A 12 -6.12 0.34 19.05
N GLU A 13 -5.64 -0.36 20.09
CA GLU A 13 -4.35 -0.13 20.74
C GLU A 13 -3.15 -0.68 19.96
N ARG A 14 -3.39 -1.35 18.82
CA ARG A 14 -2.37 -1.96 17.97
C ARG A 14 -2.52 -1.50 16.52
N GLY A 15 -1.45 -1.70 15.76
CA GLY A 15 -1.43 -1.47 14.32
C GLY A 15 -0.18 -0.78 13.84
N VAL A 16 -0.14 -0.57 12.53
CA VAL A 16 0.86 0.17 11.78
C VAL A 16 0.23 1.43 11.19
N CYS A 17 1.05 2.29 10.59
CA CYS A 17 0.61 3.56 9.99
C CYS A 17 -0.57 3.39 9.01
N SER A 18 -0.57 2.36 8.17
CA SER A 18 -1.66 2.07 7.23
C SER A 18 -3.00 1.80 7.91
N ASP A 19 -2.99 1.18 9.10
CA ASP A 19 -4.22 0.86 9.85
C ASP A 19 -4.95 2.15 10.29
N VAL A 20 -4.20 3.23 10.57
CA VAL A 20 -4.77 4.55 10.89
C VAL A 20 -5.49 5.13 9.67
N VAL A 21 -4.89 5.06 8.49
CA VAL A 21 -5.47 5.57 7.23
C VAL A 21 -6.74 4.79 6.87
N ILE A 22 -6.71 3.47 7.02
CA ILE A 22 -7.86 2.60 6.74
C ILE A 22 -9.03 2.95 7.66
N ARG A 23 -8.79 3.13 8.97
CA ARG A 23 -9.82 3.54 9.92
C ARG A 23 -10.39 4.92 9.59
N ALA A 24 -9.54 5.87 9.20
CA ALA A 24 -9.97 7.21 8.81
C ALA A 24 -10.83 7.20 7.53
N LEU A 25 -10.52 6.34 6.55
CA LEU A 25 -11.34 6.19 5.35
C LEU A 25 -12.65 5.46 5.63
N ARG A 26 -12.63 4.48 6.54
CA ARG A 26 -13.82 3.70 6.91
C ARG A 26 -14.87 4.54 7.64
N SER A 27 -14.46 5.55 8.43
CA SER A 27 -15.41 6.52 9.00
C SER A 27 -16.17 7.31 7.93
N GLN A 28 -15.58 7.44 6.73
CA GLN A 28 -16.19 8.02 5.54
C GLN A 28 -16.81 6.98 4.60
N LYS A 29 -17.08 5.76 5.10
CA LYS A 29 -17.68 4.64 4.35
C LYS A 29 -16.82 4.13 3.17
N VAL A 30 -15.50 4.35 3.22
CA VAL A 30 -14.54 3.84 2.24
C VAL A 30 -13.68 2.75 2.90
N ASP A 31 -13.77 1.51 2.42
CA ASP A 31 -12.96 0.40 2.94
C ASP A 31 -11.73 0.14 2.05
N LEU A 32 -10.61 0.80 2.38
CA LEU A 32 -9.37 0.66 1.61
C LEU A 32 -8.82 -0.79 1.64
N GLN A 33 -9.12 -1.58 2.68
CA GLN A 33 -8.80 -3.02 2.70
C GLN A 33 -9.43 -3.75 1.52
N LYS A 34 -10.75 -3.53 1.33
CA LYS A 34 -11.51 -4.14 0.24
C LYS A 34 -11.01 -3.66 -1.11
N LEU A 35 -10.87 -2.35 -1.30
CA LEU A 35 -10.49 -1.74 -2.57
C LEU A 35 -9.12 -2.22 -3.07
N VAL A 36 -8.13 -2.28 -2.18
CA VAL A 36 -6.78 -2.75 -2.55
C VAL A 36 -6.80 -4.22 -2.91
N HIS A 37 -7.49 -5.05 -2.12
CA HIS A 37 -7.52 -6.49 -2.39
C HIS A 37 -8.27 -6.84 -3.68
N GLU A 38 -9.36 -6.15 -3.98
CA GLU A 38 -10.14 -6.38 -5.21
C GLU A 38 -9.34 -5.98 -6.46
N ASP A 39 -8.69 -4.81 -6.49
CA ASP A 39 -7.83 -4.45 -7.62
C ASP A 39 -6.63 -5.41 -7.74
N MET A 40 -6.05 -5.85 -6.62
CA MET A 40 -5.01 -6.88 -6.65
C MET A 40 -5.52 -8.23 -7.16
N ALA A 41 -6.78 -8.59 -6.92
CA ALA A 41 -7.38 -9.83 -7.41
C ALA A 41 -7.56 -9.82 -8.94
N GLU A 42 -7.83 -8.65 -9.50
CA GLU A 42 -7.98 -8.45 -10.94
C GLU A 42 -6.61 -8.31 -11.63
N GLU A 43 -5.69 -7.55 -11.03
CA GLU A 43 -4.47 -7.06 -11.68
C GLU A 43 -3.19 -7.41 -10.88
N PHE A 44 -3.14 -8.61 -10.29
CA PHE A 44 -2.05 -9.04 -9.39
C PHE A 44 -0.64 -8.85 -9.97
N ALA A 45 -0.49 -9.01 -11.28
CA ALA A 45 0.79 -8.87 -11.98
C ALA A 45 1.33 -7.44 -11.98
N GLU A 46 0.45 -6.44 -11.88
CA GLU A 46 0.81 -5.01 -11.84
C GLU A 46 1.37 -4.58 -10.47
N TYR A 47 1.22 -5.43 -9.45
CA TYR A 47 1.68 -5.16 -8.10
C TYR A 47 3.11 -5.68 -7.83
N PRO A 48 3.87 -5.05 -6.91
CA PRO A 48 5.22 -5.48 -6.59
C PRO A 48 5.29 -6.92 -6.08
N GLN A 49 6.02 -7.77 -6.80
CA GLN A 49 6.21 -9.19 -6.47
C GLN A 49 7.28 -9.43 -5.39
N LYS A 50 7.23 -8.68 -4.28
CA LYS A 50 8.27 -8.68 -3.23
C LYS A 50 8.21 -9.89 -2.28
N TRP A 51 7.08 -10.59 -2.22
CA TRP A 51 6.80 -11.61 -1.20
C TRP A 51 6.62 -13.04 -1.74
N GLN A 52 7.00 -13.29 -3.01
CA GLN A 52 6.92 -14.60 -3.66
C GLN A 52 5.52 -15.25 -3.57
N LEU A 53 4.48 -14.41 -3.50
CA LEU A 53 3.10 -14.87 -3.48
C LEU A 53 2.64 -15.20 -4.89
N LYS A 54 1.78 -16.22 -5.01
CA LYS A 54 1.15 -16.60 -6.28
C LYS A 54 -0.21 -15.93 -6.51
N ARG A 55 -0.75 -15.29 -5.46
CA ARG A 55 -2.05 -14.63 -5.44
C ARG A 55 -2.08 -13.57 -4.34
N PRO A 56 -3.04 -12.62 -4.40
CA PRO A 56 -3.25 -11.66 -3.33
C PRO A 56 -3.56 -12.33 -1.97
N ASP A 57 -3.32 -11.58 -0.90
CA ASP A 57 -3.57 -11.96 0.49
C ASP A 57 -4.37 -10.85 1.21
N SER A 58 -5.69 -11.04 1.30
CA SER A 58 -6.64 -10.09 1.90
C SER A 58 -6.33 -9.73 3.34
N ASN A 59 -5.54 -10.56 4.04
CA ASN A 59 -5.11 -10.31 5.41
C ASN A 59 -4.06 -9.20 5.52
N ILE A 60 -3.24 -8.96 4.47
CA ILE A 60 -2.06 -8.09 4.60
C ILE A 60 -1.83 -7.14 3.42
N ASP A 61 -2.48 -7.33 2.27
CA ASP A 61 -2.27 -6.51 1.06
C ASP A 61 -2.38 -5.00 1.33
N HIS A 62 -3.40 -4.61 2.07
CA HIS A 62 -3.70 -3.23 2.45
C HIS A 62 -2.72 -2.60 3.47
N ARG A 63 -1.81 -3.40 4.03
CA ARG A 63 -0.80 -2.98 5.02
C ARG A 63 0.59 -2.90 4.40
N ARG A 64 0.73 -3.30 3.13
CA ARG A 64 2.00 -3.24 2.38
C ARG A 64 2.07 -1.91 1.65
N VAL A 65 2.92 -1.01 2.13
CA VAL A 65 3.11 0.33 1.53
C VAL A 65 3.31 0.29 0.01
N PRO A 66 4.14 -0.61 -0.58
CA PRO A 66 4.28 -0.68 -2.04
C PRO A 66 2.99 -1.05 -2.79
N ASN A 67 2.09 -1.82 -2.16
CA ASN A 67 0.80 -2.15 -2.74
C ASN A 67 -0.12 -0.93 -2.69
N LEU A 68 -0.10 -0.17 -1.59
CA LEU A 68 -0.85 1.08 -1.47
C LEU A 68 -0.38 2.10 -2.50
N GLU A 69 0.94 2.30 -2.67
CA GLU A 69 1.51 3.19 -3.70
C GLU A 69 1.03 2.81 -5.10
N THR A 70 1.02 1.51 -5.41
CA THR A 70 0.54 1.00 -6.70
C THR A 70 -0.96 1.24 -6.88
N TRP A 71 -1.77 0.90 -5.87
CA TRP A 71 -3.21 1.13 -5.91
C TRP A 71 -3.55 2.61 -6.10
N PHE A 72 -2.93 3.51 -5.32
CA PHE A 72 -3.14 4.95 -5.48
C PHE A 72 -2.68 5.43 -6.86
N SER A 73 -1.54 4.97 -7.37
CA SER A 73 -1.07 5.36 -8.72
C SER A 73 -2.02 4.90 -9.83
N ARG A 74 -2.66 3.75 -9.67
CA ARG A 74 -3.65 3.20 -10.62
C ARG A 74 -5.00 3.93 -10.56
N HIS A 75 -5.37 4.47 -9.40
CA HIS A 75 -6.70 5.03 -9.15
C HIS A 75 -6.72 6.56 -9.04
N ASP A 76 -5.56 7.20 -8.89
CA ASP A 76 -5.43 8.65 -8.87
C ASP A 76 -5.43 9.20 -10.30
N LYS A 77 -6.57 9.78 -10.70
CA LYS A 77 -6.75 10.44 -12.00
C LYS A 77 -5.94 11.74 -12.13
N HIS A 78 -5.31 12.20 -11.04
CA HIS A 78 -4.60 13.47 -10.94
C HIS A 78 -3.17 13.33 -10.39
N ALA A 79 -2.69 12.10 -10.15
CA ALA A 79 -1.30 11.88 -9.77
C ALA A 79 -0.40 12.28 -10.95
N PRO A 80 0.57 13.20 -10.77
CA PRO A 80 1.66 13.32 -11.73
C PRO A 80 2.37 11.95 -11.81
N PRO A 81 2.81 11.52 -13.01
CA PRO A 81 3.49 10.23 -13.15
C PRO A 81 4.63 10.12 -12.14
N ALA A 82 4.70 8.96 -11.48
CA ALA A 82 5.58 8.67 -10.34
C ALA A 82 6.92 9.40 -10.50
N ARG A 83 7.21 10.33 -9.57
CA ARG A 83 8.53 10.98 -9.53
C ARG A 83 9.55 9.85 -9.41
N THR A 84 10.45 9.79 -10.39
CA THR A 84 11.64 8.95 -10.41
C THR A 84 12.23 8.87 -9.01
N PRO A 85 12.68 7.69 -8.53
CA PRO A 85 13.30 7.61 -7.22
C PRO A 85 14.46 8.59 -7.22
N VAL A 86 14.33 9.68 -6.47
CA VAL A 86 15.49 10.49 -6.11
C VAL A 86 16.34 9.55 -5.28
N ILE A 87 17.31 8.93 -5.93
CA ILE A 87 18.42 8.27 -5.30
C ILE A 87 19.02 9.33 -4.37
N ILE A 88 18.69 9.27 -3.09
CA ILE A 88 19.43 9.98 -2.04
C ILE A 88 20.76 9.22 -1.88
N LYS A 89 21.58 9.25 -2.92
CA LYS A 89 22.99 8.88 -2.91
C LYS A 89 23.72 9.77 -3.89
N ARG A 90 24.01 11.01 -3.47
CA ARG A 90 25.23 11.77 -3.80
C ARG A 90 25.19 13.19 -3.24
N ALA A 91 25.25 13.31 -1.92
CA ALA A 91 25.66 14.56 -1.28
C ALA A 91 26.66 14.38 -0.12
N ILE A 92 27.24 13.18 0.07
CA ILE A 92 28.22 12.93 1.16
C ILE A 92 29.56 12.38 0.63
N LEU A 93 29.70 12.10 -0.67
CA LEU A 93 30.98 11.64 -1.25
C LEU A 93 31.26 12.37 -2.57
N SER A 94 31.74 13.61 -2.44
CA SER A 94 32.79 14.11 -3.32
C SER A 94 33.90 14.59 -2.38
N PRO A 95 34.99 13.82 -2.21
CA PRO A 95 36.24 14.42 -1.75
C PRO A 95 36.73 15.26 -2.93
N GLY A 96 36.73 16.58 -2.76
CA GLY A 96 37.23 17.51 -3.76
C GLY A 96 37.91 18.66 -3.04
N ASP A 97 39.24 18.64 -3.15
CA ASP A 97 40.16 19.77 -3.32
C ASP A 97 40.25 20.87 -2.24
#